data_AF-A0A1W7M6L6-F1
#
_entry.id   AF-A0A1W7M6L6-F1
#
_cell.length_a   1.000
_cell.length_b   1.000
_cell.length_c   1.000
_cell.angle_alpha   90.00
_cell.angle_beta   90.00
_cell.angle_gamma   90.00
#
_symmetry.space_group_name_H-M   'P 1'
#
loop_
_entity.id
_entity.type
_entity.pdbx_description
1 polymer ?
#
loop_
_entity_poly.entity_id
_entity_poly.type
_entity_poly.pdbx_seq_one_letter_code
_entity_poly.pdbx_strand_id
1 'polypeptide(L)' 'MLFTIIAGTVLTMTAQAAAATPANADADTDPMVCQKVPELGSRIRAKRICMRKSEWEAQRRSDKMLIDRSQTQQRLDGGG' A
#
# COMPACT_ATOMS: atom_id res chain seq x y z
N MET A 1 -68.65 -5.98 6.64
CA MET A 1 -67.94 -5.23 5.60
C MET A 1 -66.65 -4.68 6.20
N LEU A 2 -65.50 -5.32 5.96
CA LEU A 2 -64.21 -4.66 6.10
C LEU A 2 -63.21 -5.33 5.14
N PHE A 3 -62.49 -4.47 4.43
CA PHE A 3 -61.91 -4.67 3.11
C PHE A 3 -60.61 -5.51 3.11
N THR A 4 -60.51 -6.41 2.14
CA THR A 4 -59.27 -6.99 1.60
C THR A 4 -58.49 -5.95 0.81
N ILE A 5 -57.17 -5.79 0.97
CA ILE A 5 -56.20 -5.59 -0.14
C ILE A 5 -54.82 -6.15 0.26
N ILE A 6 -54.37 -7.17 -0.48
CA ILE A 6 -53.03 -7.76 -0.39
C ILE A 6 -52.07 -6.82 -1.12
N ALA A 7 -51.12 -6.23 -0.39
CA ALA A 7 -50.10 -5.34 -0.95
C ALA A 7 -49.08 -6.15 -1.76
N GLY A 8 -49.15 -6.05 -3.08
CA GLY A 8 -48.25 -6.71 -4.01
C GLY A 8 -46.84 -6.09 -4.01
N THR A 9 -45.84 -6.93 -3.77
CA THR A 9 -44.42 -6.59 -3.95
C THR A 9 -44.06 -6.59 -5.43
N VAL A 10 -43.78 -5.41 -5.98
CA VAL A 10 -43.21 -5.24 -7.33
C VAL A 10 -41.69 -5.34 -7.21
N LEU A 11 -41.13 -6.45 -7.70
CA LEU A 11 -39.69 -6.64 -7.80
C LEU A 11 -39.17 -5.85 -9.01
N THR A 12 -38.44 -4.76 -8.78
CA THR A 12 -37.78 -3.99 -9.82
C THR A 12 -36.44 -4.65 -10.18
N MET A 13 -36.35 -5.22 -11.39
CA MET A 13 -35.07 -5.67 -11.96
C MET A 13 -34.33 -4.48 -12.53
N THR A 14 -33.19 -4.11 -11.93
CA THR A 14 -32.24 -3.18 -12.51
C THR A 14 -31.25 -3.93 -13.40
N ALA A 15 -31.27 -3.64 -14.70
CA ALA A 15 -30.31 -4.18 -15.66
C ALA A 15 -28.93 -3.53 -15.43
N GLN A 16 -27.95 -4.32 -15.01
CA GLN A 16 -26.58 -3.87 -14.78
C GLN A 16 -25.84 -3.79 -16.13
N ALA A 17 -25.65 -2.58 -16.66
CA ALA A 17 -24.78 -2.34 -17.81
C ALA A 17 -23.33 -2.62 -17.41
N ALA A 18 -22.70 -3.61 -18.03
CA ALA A 18 -21.29 -3.91 -17.86
C ALA A 18 -20.45 -2.82 -18.56
N ALA A 19 -19.84 -1.94 -17.78
CA ALA A 19 -18.83 -1.02 -18.28
C ALA A 19 -17.61 -1.82 -18.75
N ALA A 20 -17.18 -1.62 -20.00
CA ALA A 20 -15.95 -2.19 -20.51
C ALA A 20 -14.76 -1.58 -19.77
N THR A 21 -14.01 -2.43 -19.06
CA THR A 21 -12.77 -2.04 -18.38
C THR A 21 -11.70 -1.78 -19.46
N PRO A 22 -11.07 -0.61 -19.54
CA PRO A 22 -9.90 -0.45 -20.38
C PRO A 22 -8.79 -1.35 -19.83
N ALA A 23 -8.37 -2.34 -20.61
CA ALA A 23 -7.16 -3.11 -20.35
C ALA A 23 -6.00 -2.13 -20.38
N ASN A 24 -5.49 -1.77 -19.20
CA ASN A 24 -4.46 -0.75 -19.10
C ASN A 24 -3.13 -1.32 -19.60
N ALA A 25 -2.50 -0.54 -20.47
CA ALA A 25 -1.25 -0.81 -21.15
C ALA A 25 -0.15 -1.23 -20.17
N ASP A 26 0.75 -2.08 -20.65
CA ASP A 26 1.99 -2.57 -20.04
C ASP A 26 2.32 -1.90 -18.69
N ALA A 27 2.10 -2.64 -17.61
CA ALA A 27 2.50 -2.22 -16.28
C ALA A 27 4.01 -1.91 -16.31
N ASP A 28 4.34 -0.63 -16.16
CA ASP A 28 5.72 -0.17 -16.01
C ASP A 28 6.42 -1.09 -15.01
N THR A 29 7.44 -1.81 -15.48
CA THR A 29 8.10 -2.85 -14.71
C THR A 29 8.85 -2.26 -13.51
N ASP A 30 9.14 -0.95 -13.54
CA ASP A 30 9.78 -0.24 -12.44
C ASP A 30 9.18 1.16 -12.21
N PRO A 31 7.97 1.24 -11.63
CA PRO A 31 7.25 2.49 -11.49
C PRO A 31 7.92 3.40 -10.47
N MET A 32 7.80 4.71 -10.69
CA MET A 32 8.19 5.74 -9.72
C MET A 32 7.26 5.71 -8.50
N VAL A 33 7.82 5.55 -7.30
CA VAL A 33 7.07 5.50 -6.04
C VAL A 33 7.51 6.65 -5.12
N CYS A 34 6.56 7.53 -4.78
CA CYS A 34 6.77 8.62 -3.84
C CYS A 34 6.34 8.24 -2.42
N GLN A 35 7.28 8.19 -1.48
CA GLN A 35 7.01 7.89 -0.07
C GLN A 35 7.33 9.09 0.83
N LYS A 36 6.63 9.18 1.97
CA LYS A 36 6.93 10.16 3.04
C LYS A 36 7.93 9.51 4.00
N VAL A 37 9.14 10.03 4.05
CA VAL A 37 10.21 9.53 4.92
C VAL A 37 10.36 10.48 6.12
N PRO A 38 10.22 9.99 7.35
CA PRO A 38 10.42 10.82 8.55
C PRO A 38 11.89 11.24 8.65
N GLU A 39 12.12 12.48 9.09
CA GLU A 39 13.47 12.98 9.33
C GLU A 39 13.98 12.49 10.70
N LEU A 40 15.16 11.87 10.73
CA LEU A 40 15.78 11.40 11.98
C LEU A 40 15.94 12.57 12.97
N GLY A 41 15.52 12.36 14.21
CA GLY A 41 15.53 13.41 15.24
C GLY A 41 14.33 14.37 15.20
N SER A 42 13.44 14.28 14.21
CA SER A 42 12.17 15.00 14.19
C SER A 42 10.98 14.05 14.31
N ARG A 43 10.05 14.37 15.21
CA ARG A 43 8.78 13.63 15.36
C ARG A 43 7.66 14.14 14.45
N ILE A 44 7.87 15.27 13.78
CA ILE A 44 6.83 15.98 13.01
C ILE A 44 7.25 16.15 11.54
N ARG A 45 8.55 16.36 11.27
CA ARG A 45 9.03 16.61 9.92
C ARG A 45 9.15 15.31 9.13
N ALA A 46 8.59 15.31 7.94
CA ALA A 46 8.76 14.24 6.95
C ALA A 46 9.03 14.86 5.58
N LYS A 47 9.92 14.22 4.81
CA LYS A 47 10.26 14.61 3.44
C LYS A 47 9.55 13.67 2.48
N ARG A 48 9.05 14.19 1.36
CA ARG A 48 8.53 13.36 0.27
C ARG A 48 9.69 13.02 -0.66
N ILE A 49 9.98 11.74 -0.83
CA ILE A 49 11.04 11.25 -1.70
C ILE A 49 10.38 10.35 -2.74
N CYS A 50 10.67 10.62 -4.01
CA CYS A 50 10.23 9.82 -5.14
C CYS A 50 11.44 9.12 -5.72
N MET A 51 11.39 7.79 -5.80
CA MET A 51 12.41 6.97 -6.45
C MET A 51 11.73 5.76 -7.07
N ARG A 52 12.43 5.06 -7.96
CA ARG A 52 11.89 3.86 -8.59
C ARG A 52 11.68 2.74 -7.59
N LYS A 53 10.79 1.80 -7.91
CA LYS A 53 10.49 0.67 -7.04
C LYS A 53 11.74 -0.17 -6.77
N SER A 54 12.54 -0.42 -7.81
CA SER A 54 13.82 -1.13 -7.71
C SER A 54 14.82 -0.44 -6.77
N GLU A 55 14.85 0.90 -6.80
CA GLU A 55 15.70 1.73 -5.94
C GLU A 55 15.27 1.63 -4.48
N TRP A 56 13.96 1.66 -4.19
CA TRP A 56 13.44 1.42 -2.83
C TRP A 56 13.81 0.03 -2.30
N GLU A 57 13.74 -1.01 -3.15
CA GLU A 57 14.09 -2.37 -2.77
C GLU A 57 15.58 -2.54 -2.51
N ALA A 58 16.43 -1.91 -3.33
CA ALA A 58 17.88 -1.87 -3.12
C ALA A 58 18.23 -1.18 -1.79
N GLN A 59 17.62 -0.02 -1.51
CA GLN A 59 17.81 0.70 -0.26
C GLN A 59 17.43 -0.17 0.95
N ARG A 60 16.23 -0.78 0.93
CA ARG A 60 15.76 -1.63 2.03
C ARG A 60 16.69 -2.82 2.29
N ARG A 61 17.23 -3.44 1.24
CA ARG A 61 18.22 -4.53 1.38
C ARG A 61 19.51 -4.03 2.02
N SER A 62 20.02 -2.88 1.58
CA SER A 62 21.21 -2.26 2.16
C SER A 62 21.02 -1.96 3.65
N ASP A 63 19.91 -1.33 4.00
CA ASP A 63 19.58 -0.96 5.39
C ASP A 63 19.49 -2.21 6.28
N LYS A 64 18.85 -3.28 5.79
CA LYS A 64 18.77 -4.55 6.50
C LYS A 64 20.15 -5.15 6.77
N MET A 65 21.03 -5.20 5.77
CA MET A 65 22.39 -5.73 5.94
C MET A 65 23.19 -4.93 6.96
N LEU A 66 23.03 -3.59 6.97
CA LEU A 66 23.70 -2.72 7.93
C LEU A 66 23.23 -2.99 9.36
N ILE A 67 21.92 -3.10 9.57
CA ILE A 67 21.32 -3.42 10.87
C ILE A 67 21.76 -4.82 11.33
N ASP A 68 21.63 -5.83 10.48
CA ASP A 68 21.98 -7.22 10.84
C ASP A 68 23.45 -7.32 11.26
N ARG A 69 24.35 -6.60 10.57
CA ARG A 69 25.78 -6.50 10.94
C ARG A 69 25.96 -5.81 12.29
N SER A 70 25.33 -4.64 12.52
CA SER A 70 25.50 -3.90 13.77
C SER A 70 24.99 -4.68 14.98
N GLN A 71 23.84 -5.34 14.84
CA GLN A 71 23.26 -6.15 15.93
C GLN A 71 24.11 -7.38 16.25
N THR A 72 24.74 -7.99 15.25
CA THR A 72 25.62 -9.15 15.45
C THR A 72 26.91 -8.73 16.15
N GLN A 73 27.52 -7.61 15.75
CA GLN A 73 28.75 -7.11 16.36
C GLN A 73 28.55 -6.69 17.82
N GLN A 74 27.47 -5.94 18.11
CA GLN A 74 27.18 -5.50 19.48
C GLN A 74 26.99 -6.65 20.48
N ARG A 75 26.51 -7.82 20.05
CA ARG A 75 26.40 -8.99 20.93
C ARG A 75 27.76 -9.50 21.39
N LEU A 76 28.78 -9.44 20.54
CA LEU A 76 30.11 -9.96 20.85
C LEU A 76 30.85 -9.05 21.84
N ASP A 77 30.55 -7.74 21.82
CA ASP A 77 31.24 -6.73 22.62
C ASP A 77 30.56 -6.45 23.99
N GLY A 78 29.36 -6.98 24.24
CA GLY A 78 28.58 -6.76 25.46
C GLY A 78 28.71 -7.82 26.56
N GLY A 79 29.59 -8.81 26.39
CA GLY A 79 29.87 -9.85 27.38
C GLY A 79 31.00 -9.44 28.31
N GLY A 80 30.68 -8.62 29.32
CA GLY A 80 31.53 -8.37 30.50
C GLY A 80 31.20 -9.30 31.65
#